data_AF-A0A452GYR9-F1
#
_entry.id   AF-A0A452GYR9-F1
#
_cell.length_a   1.000
_cell.length_b   1.000
_cell.length_c   1.000
_cell.angle_alpha   90.00
_cell.angle_beta   90.00
_cell.angle_gamma   90.00
#
_symmetry.space_group_name_H-M   'P 1'
#
loop_
_entity.id
_entity.type
_entity.pdbx_description
1 polymer ?
#
loop_
_entity_poly.entity_id
_entity_poly.type
_entity_poly.pdbx_seq_one_letter_code
_entity_poly.pdbx_strand_id
1 'polypeptide(L)'
;GNETQVFRTVMKVNPCLFIYSFREKLPVHSLQETNGQLDSRYFGELLAEVNRKSNDLYSCLLQHVEKIGRRYYQQETYIEDLIPKGLSELTKQQIRYLLQMRVTSDKSLRLVLSTFGSLREELCHLQDDLGKLETDKMLLEKDLAFKESQVKEYETLLASVRENNRQQQQGLRDSASKCRSLEEQIISLRYAEGEKDCRLKELEYCKRALEQEIQNLRMQTCSNPVIQTTTDELSSRYVEMINNLREDKDREIRNLRSQINQFQQDISRRDGSNSDFQMRLHELTSMLEEKETFIKQQQEELFRLKQERLSCNQSTGVTKSIITKKYMNQYPILGLLSDDCMASSPVRQMETIVIEKTEAM
;
A
#
# COMPACT_ATOMS: atom_id res chain seq x y z
N GLY A 1 -24.79 -41.73 -45.77
CA GLY A 1 -24.48 -42.82 -46.71
C GLY A 1 -25.57 -43.87 -46.87
N ASN A 2 -26.42 -44.14 -45.87
CA ASN A 2 -27.38 -45.27 -45.91
C ASN A 2 -28.87 -44.91 -45.88
N GLU A 3 -29.27 -43.63 -45.83
CA GLU A 3 -30.71 -43.28 -45.75
C GLU A 3 -31.38 -43.17 -47.14
N THR A 4 -30.60 -42.92 -48.19
CA THR A 4 -31.11 -42.77 -49.56
C THR A 4 -31.45 -44.11 -50.23
N GLN A 5 -30.96 -45.24 -49.68
CA GLN A 5 -31.25 -46.59 -50.20
C GLN A 5 -32.54 -47.21 -49.62
N VAL A 6 -32.98 -46.76 -48.44
CA VAL A 6 -34.22 -47.25 -47.80
C VAL A 6 -35.44 -46.69 -48.52
N PHE A 7 -35.39 -45.43 -48.97
CA PHE A 7 -36.51 -44.79 -49.68
C PHE A 7 -36.83 -45.39 -51.06
N ARG A 8 -35.85 -46.00 -51.74
CA ARG A 8 -36.10 -46.66 -53.04
C ARG A 8 -36.76 -48.03 -52.94
N THR A 9 -36.69 -48.68 -51.78
CA THR A 9 -37.25 -50.04 -51.61
C THR A 9 -38.74 -49.98 -51.23
N VAL A 10 -39.21 -48.88 -50.62
CA VAL A 10 -40.60 -48.74 -50.15
C VAL A 10 -41.58 -48.38 -51.29
N MET A 11 -41.12 -47.86 -52.43
CA MET A 11 -42.00 -47.50 -53.55
C MET A 11 -42.45 -48.67 -54.46
N LYS A 12 -42.09 -49.92 -54.14
CA LYS A 12 -42.51 -51.11 -54.93
C LYS A 12 -43.58 -51.98 -54.26
N VAL A 13 -44.10 -51.61 -53.10
CA VAL A 13 -45.09 -52.43 -52.38
C VAL A 13 -46.36 -51.63 -52.13
N ASN A 14 -47.41 -51.99 -52.86
CA ASN A 14 -48.85 -51.78 -52.60
C ASN A 14 -49.28 -50.41 -52.00
N PRO A 15 -50.04 -49.58 -52.75
CA PRO A 15 -50.58 -48.30 -52.26
C PRO A 15 -51.48 -48.42 -51.01
N CYS A 16 -51.99 -49.63 -50.71
CA CYS A 16 -52.90 -49.88 -49.59
C CYS A 16 -52.21 -49.93 -48.22
N LEU A 17 -50.88 -50.06 -48.15
CA LEU A 17 -50.15 -50.11 -46.87
C LEU A 17 -49.85 -48.72 -46.27
N PHE A 18 -50.01 -47.64 -47.04
CA PHE A 18 -49.71 -46.29 -46.57
C PHE A 18 -50.76 -45.75 -45.57
N ILE A 19 -51.98 -46.26 -45.63
CA ILE A 19 -53.07 -45.87 -44.71
C ILE A 19 -52.83 -46.44 -43.30
N TYR A 20 -52.14 -47.58 -43.16
CA TYR A 20 -51.86 -48.18 -41.85
C TYR A 20 -50.64 -47.60 -41.14
N SER A 21 -49.66 -47.03 -41.86
CA SER A 21 -48.45 -46.47 -41.23
C SER A 21 -48.57 -44.99 -40.83
N PHE A 22 -49.60 -44.27 -41.29
CA PHE A 22 -49.80 -42.85 -40.93
C PHE A 22 -50.38 -42.66 -39.52
N ARG A 23 -50.70 -43.76 -38.80
CA ARG A 23 -51.23 -43.71 -37.44
C ARG A 23 -50.16 -43.53 -36.35
N GLU A 24 -48.87 -43.64 -36.68
CA GLU A 24 -47.80 -43.67 -35.66
C GLU A 24 -46.89 -42.42 -35.60
N LYS A 25 -47.14 -41.36 -36.38
CA LYS A 25 -46.32 -40.13 -36.31
C LYS A 25 -47.14 -38.84 -36.40
N LEU A 26 -48.06 -38.65 -35.45
CA LEU A 26 -48.54 -37.32 -35.07
C LEU A 26 -47.92 -36.95 -33.71
N PRO A 27 -47.39 -35.73 -33.55
CA PRO A 27 -46.90 -35.26 -32.26
C PRO A 27 -48.08 -35.14 -31.29
N VAL A 28 -48.00 -35.88 -30.19
CA VAL A 28 -48.91 -35.81 -29.04
C VAL A 28 -48.71 -34.46 -28.36
N HIS A 29 -49.46 -33.45 -28.80
CA HIS A 29 -49.79 -32.32 -27.95
C HIS A 29 -51.16 -32.60 -27.31
N SER A 30 -51.11 -32.98 -26.04
CA SER A 30 -52.16 -32.86 -25.01
C SER A 30 -53.60 -32.73 -25.53
N LEU A 31 -54.25 -33.86 -25.80
CA LEU A 31 -55.69 -33.96 -25.70
C LEU A 31 -56.02 -34.71 -24.41
N GLN A 32 -56.48 -33.92 -23.45
CA GLN A 32 -57.10 -34.33 -22.21
C GLN A 32 -58.22 -35.34 -22.50
N GLU A 33 -58.22 -36.43 -21.73
CA GLU A 33 -59.25 -37.48 -21.75
C GLU A 33 -60.66 -36.87 -21.70
N THR A 34 -61.37 -36.95 -22.82
CA THR A 34 -62.84 -36.93 -22.80
C THR A 34 -63.36 -38.05 -23.69
N ASN A 35 -64.26 -38.84 -23.08
CA ASN A 35 -64.98 -40.01 -23.59
C ASN A 35 -65.18 -40.07 -25.11
N GLY A 36 -64.81 -41.22 -25.69
CA GLY A 36 -64.96 -41.53 -27.11
C GLY A 36 -66.42 -41.72 -27.53
N GLN A 37 -66.97 -40.68 -28.16
CA GLN A 37 -68.04 -40.82 -29.14
C GLN A 37 -67.66 -40.00 -30.36
N LEU A 38 -67.17 -40.67 -31.41
CA LEU A 38 -66.90 -40.05 -32.70
C LEU A 38 -68.20 -39.41 -33.23
N ASP A 39 -68.20 -38.10 -33.50
CA ASP A 39 -69.41 -37.38 -33.94
C ASP A 39 -69.83 -37.88 -35.32
N SER A 40 -70.88 -38.69 -35.37
CA SER A 40 -71.47 -39.24 -36.61
C SER A 40 -71.85 -38.16 -37.63
N ARG A 41 -72.06 -36.90 -37.20
CA ARG A 41 -72.34 -35.77 -38.09
C ARG A 41 -71.12 -35.38 -38.91
N TYR A 42 -69.93 -35.39 -38.32
CA TYR A 42 -68.69 -35.08 -39.03
C TYR A 42 -68.39 -36.09 -40.15
N PHE A 43 -68.64 -37.38 -39.90
CA PHE A 43 -68.51 -38.41 -40.92
C PHE A 43 -69.57 -38.29 -42.02
N GLY A 44 -70.80 -37.93 -41.66
CA GLY A 44 -71.87 -37.66 -42.62
C GLY A 44 -71.52 -36.48 -43.54
N GLU A 45 -71.01 -35.39 -42.98
CA GLU A 45 -70.56 -34.21 -43.73
C GLU A 45 -69.37 -34.54 -44.66
N LEU A 46 -68.40 -35.31 -44.18
CA LEU A 46 -67.26 -35.72 -44.99
C LEU A 46 -67.69 -36.61 -46.18
N LEU A 47 -68.59 -37.56 -45.96
CA LEU A 47 -69.11 -38.43 -47.03
C LEU A 47 -69.95 -37.64 -48.04
N ALA A 48 -70.76 -36.69 -47.58
CA ALA A 48 -71.54 -35.82 -48.45
C ALA A 48 -70.61 -34.94 -49.32
N GLU A 49 -69.54 -34.40 -48.74
CA GLU A 49 -68.55 -33.57 -49.46
C GLU A 49 -67.78 -34.39 -50.49
N VAL A 50 -67.38 -35.62 -50.15
CA VAL A 50 -66.72 -36.54 -51.09
C VAL A 50 -67.65 -36.91 -52.25
N ASN A 51 -68.92 -37.21 -51.96
CA ASN A 51 -69.89 -37.57 -52.99
C ASN A 51 -70.18 -36.38 -53.92
N ARG A 52 -70.32 -35.17 -53.37
CA ARG A 52 -70.48 -33.94 -54.17
C ARG A 52 -69.29 -33.72 -55.10
N LYS A 53 -68.07 -33.74 -54.56
CA LYS A 53 -66.84 -33.58 -55.36
C LYS A 53 -66.67 -34.65 -56.43
N SER A 54 -67.05 -35.90 -56.14
CA SER A 54 -67.00 -36.99 -57.12
C SER A 54 -67.96 -36.77 -58.29
N ASN A 55 -69.16 -36.26 -58.03
CA ASN A 55 -70.14 -35.96 -59.09
C ASN A 55 -69.75 -34.72 -59.92
N ASP A 56 -69.15 -33.71 -59.29
CA ASP A 56 -68.61 -32.54 -59.99
C ASP A 56 -67.47 -32.95 -60.94
N LEU A 57 -66.58 -33.84 -60.47
CA LEU A 57 -65.50 -34.42 -61.27
C LEU A 57 -66.04 -35.23 -62.46
N TYR A 58 -67.03 -36.09 -62.22
CA TYR A 58 -67.68 -36.86 -63.28
C TYR A 58 -68.29 -35.96 -64.35
N SER A 59 -69.00 -34.90 -63.94
CA SER A 59 -69.62 -33.94 -64.85
C SER A 59 -68.58 -33.17 -65.67
N CYS A 60 -67.47 -32.76 -65.04
CA CYS A 60 -66.37 -32.07 -65.70
C CYS A 60 -65.67 -32.98 -66.75
N LEU A 61 -65.38 -34.24 -66.37
CA LEU A 61 -64.79 -35.22 -67.26
C LEU A 61 -65.69 -35.52 -68.45
N LEU A 62 -67.00 -35.71 -68.23
CA LEU A 62 -67.97 -35.93 -69.29
C LEU A 62 -67.98 -34.78 -70.30
N GLN A 63 -67.96 -33.53 -69.81
CA GLN A 63 -67.90 -32.34 -70.66
C GLN A 63 -66.60 -32.26 -71.48
N HIS A 64 -65.46 -32.66 -70.90
CA HIS A 64 -64.18 -32.68 -71.60
C HIS A 64 -64.14 -33.78 -72.67
N VAL A 65 -64.66 -34.98 -72.38
CA VAL A 65 -64.78 -36.08 -73.35
C VAL A 65 -65.67 -35.69 -74.53
N GLU A 66 -66.80 -35.03 -74.27
CA GLU A 66 -67.67 -34.53 -75.35
C GLU A 66 -67.01 -33.43 -76.20
N LYS A 67 -66.26 -32.51 -75.58
CA LYS A 67 -65.48 -31.49 -76.30
C LYS A 67 -64.38 -32.09 -77.18
N ILE A 68 -63.76 -33.18 -76.73
CA ILE A 68 -62.77 -33.93 -77.54
C ILE A 68 -63.46 -34.60 -78.74
N GLY A 69 -64.66 -35.15 -78.54
CA GLY A 69 -65.45 -35.78 -79.60
C GLY A 69 -65.96 -34.82 -80.70
N ARG A 70 -66.31 -33.56 -80.35
CA ARG A 70 -66.92 -32.61 -81.30
C ARG A 70 -65.95 -31.84 -82.21
N ARG A 71 -64.61 -31.93 -82.02
CA ARG A 71 -63.63 -31.14 -82.80
C ARG A 71 -63.24 -31.73 -84.17
N TYR A 72 -63.80 -32.86 -84.59
CA TYR A 72 -63.45 -33.53 -85.86
C TYR A 72 -64.66 -33.78 -86.78
N TYR A 73 -65.43 -32.74 -87.12
CA TYR A 73 -66.29 -32.82 -88.31
C TYR A 73 -65.43 -32.62 -89.56
N GLN A 74 -64.80 -33.69 -90.01
CA GLN A 74 -64.31 -33.76 -91.38
C GLN A 74 -65.32 -34.50 -92.23
N GLN A 75 -65.72 -33.81 -93.29
CA GLN A 75 -66.48 -34.27 -94.44
C GLN A 75 -66.12 -35.71 -94.80
N GLU A 76 -67.02 -36.65 -94.49
CA GLU A 76 -66.90 -38.03 -94.96
C GLU A 76 -66.96 -37.99 -96.48
N THR A 77 -65.79 -38.00 -97.12
CA THR A 77 -65.72 -38.18 -98.57
C THR A 77 -66.12 -39.63 -98.80
N TYR A 78 -67.32 -39.85 -99.34
CA TYR A 78 -67.79 -41.19 -99.64
C TYR A 78 -66.79 -41.83 -100.60
N ILE A 79 -66.15 -42.92 -100.16
CA ILE A 79 -65.09 -43.63 -100.91
C ILE A 79 -65.54 -43.99 -102.32
N GLU A 80 -66.85 -44.18 -102.51
CA GLU A 80 -67.48 -44.52 -103.77
C GLU A 80 -67.40 -43.40 -104.83
N ASP A 81 -67.38 -42.13 -104.40
CA ASP A 81 -67.29 -40.97 -105.30
C ASP A 81 -65.89 -40.81 -105.92
N LEU A 82 -64.89 -41.46 -105.32
CA LEU A 82 -63.49 -41.43 -105.74
C LEU A 82 -63.15 -42.57 -106.73
N ILE A 83 -64.09 -43.49 -107.00
CA ILE A 83 -63.87 -44.64 -107.88
C ILE A 83 -64.29 -44.28 -109.32
N PRO A 84 -63.41 -44.39 -110.33
CA PRO A 84 -63.76 -44.11 -111.72
C PRO A 84 -64.86 -45.04 -112.27
N LYS A 85 -65.79 -44.48 -113.05
CA LYS A 85 -66.85 -45.23 -113.74
C LYS A 85 -66.27 -45.98 -114.95
N GLY A 86 -66.77 -47.19 -115.23
CA GLY A 86 -66.35 -48.01 -116.38
C GLY A 86 -65.28 -49.09 -116.10
N LEU A 87 -64.84 -49.22 -114.84
CA LEU A 87 -63.91 -50.27 -114.42
C LEU A 87 -64.60 -51.61 -114.15
N SER A 88 -63.83 -52.71 -114.20
CA SER A 88 -64.29 -54.03 -113.73
C SER A 88 -64.58 -54.01 -112.23
N GLU A 89 -65.55 -54.80 -111.78
CA GLU A 89 -65.95 -54.81 -110.37
C GLU A 89 -64.81 -55.26 -109.43
N LEU A 90 -63.95 -56.16 -109.90
CA LEU A 90 -62.74 -56.57 -109.19
C LEU A 90 -61.78 -55.39 -108.96
N THR A 91 -61.54 -54.59 -110.00
CA THR A 91 -60.66 -53.41 -109.92
C THR A 91 -61.27 -52.34 -108.99
N LYS A 92 -62.59 -52.12 -109.05
CA LYS A 92 -63.28 -51.22 -108.12
C LYS A 92 -63.13 -51.68 -106.67
N GLN A 93 -63.27 -52.98 -106.40
CA GLN A 93 -63.10 -53.54 -105.06
C GLN A 93 -61.67 -53.35 -104.52
N GLN A 94 -60.65 -53.53 -105.37
CA GLN A 94 -59.25 -53.26 -105.00
C GLN A 94 -59.02 -51.78 -104.68
N ILE A 95 -59.54 -50.86 -105.51
CA ILE A 95 -59.46 -49.42 -105.26
C ILE A 95 -60.19 -49.04 -103.97
N ARG A 96 -61.39 -49.59 -103.73
CA ARG A 96 -62.18 -49.39 -102.49
C ARG A 96 -61.39 -49.81 -101.25
N TYR A 97 -60.74 -50.97 -101.29
CA TYR A 97 -59.91 -51.45 -100.19
C TYR A 97 -58.73 -50.51 -99.90
N LEU A 98 -58.00 -50.06 -100.94
CA LEU A 98 -56.87 -49.13 -100.77
C LEU A 98 -57.31 -47.77 -100.21
N LEU A 99 -58.43 -47.22 -100.70
CA LEU A 99 -59.00 -45.98 -100.19
C LEU A 99 -59.48 -46.12 -98.74
N GLN A 100 -60.12 -47.23 -98.40
CA GLN A 100 -60.52 -47.54 -97.01
C GLN A 100 -59.29 -47.62 -96.08
N MET A 101 -58.23 -48.30 -96.51
CA MET A 101 -56.98 -48.40 -95.75
C MET A 101 -56.34 -47.03 -95.55
N ARG A 102 -56.34 -46.17 -96.58
CA ARG A 102 -55.85 -44.79 -96.47
C ARG A 102 -56.67 -43.99 -95.45
N VAL A 103 -58.00 -44.05 -95.50
CA VAL A 103 -58.88 -43.34 -94.56
C VAL A 103 -58.67 -43.82 -93.13
N THR A 104 -58.57 -45.13 -92.89
CA THR A 104 -58.29 -45.69 -91.56
C THR A 104 -56.90 -45.29 -91.04
N SER A 105 -55.90 -45.28 -91.92
CA SER A 105 -54.55 -44.82 -91.59
C SER A 105 -54.52 -43.34 -91.22
N ASP A 106 -55.23 -42.49 -91.96
CA ASP A 106 -55.31 -41.05 -91.68
C ASP A 106 -56.00 -40.77 -90.33
N LYS A 107 -57.10 -41.48 -90.03
CA LYS A 107 -57.77 -41.45 -88.73
C LYS A 107 -56.82 -41.85 -87.58
N SER A 108 -56.05 -42.92 -87.79
CA SER A 108 -55.08 -43.42 -86.81
C SER A 108 -53.94 -42.42 -86.58
N LEU A 109 -53.38 -41.87 -87.67
CA LEU A 109 -52.32 -40.85 -87.61
C LEU A 109 -52.80 -39.60 -86.87
N ARG A 110 -54.02 -39.14 -87.15
CA ARG A 110 -54.58 -37.97 -86.48
C ARG A 110 -54.78 -38.19 -84.99
N LEU A 111 -55.25 -39.37 -84.59
CA LEU A 111 -55.37 -39.73 -83.18
C LEU A 111 -54.00 -39.66 -82.51
N VAL A 112 -52.97 -40.29 -83.11
CA VAL A 112 -51.59 -40.26 -82.61
C VAL A 112 -51.06 -38.82 -82.48
N LEU A 113 -51.24 -37.99 -83.51
CA LEU A 113 -50.82 -36.58 -83.47
C LEU A 113 -51.57 -35.78 -82.40
N SER A 114 -52.86 -36.05 -82.18
CA SER A 114 -53.66 -35.43 -81.12
C SER A 114 -53.13 -35.83 -79.75
N THR A 115 -52.84 -37.12 -79.54
CA THR A 115 -52.25 -37.61 -78.29
C THR A 115 -50.87 -37.01 -78.03
N PHE A 116 -50.00 -36.92 -79.04
CA PHE A 116 -48.72 -36.22 -78.90
C PHE A 116 -48.88 -34.72 -78.64
N GLY A 117 -49.91 -34.09 -79.23
CA GLY A 117 -50.27 -32.70 -78.96
C GLY A 117 -50.61 -32.47 -77.49
N SER A 118 -51.51 -33.29 -76.93
CA SER A 118 -51.90 -33.21 -75.52
C SER A 118 -50.74 -33.49 -74.57
N LEU A 119 -49.93 -34.52 -74.84
CA LEU A 119 -48.74 -34.83 -74.02
C LEU A 119 -47.73 -33.67 -74.02
N ARG A 120 -47.56 -32.99 -75.16
CA ARG A 120 -46.68 -31.82 -75.24
C ARG A 120 -47.20 -30.68 -74.37
N GLU A 121 -48.50 -30.43 -74.35
CA GLU A 121 -49.12 -29.41 -73.49
C GLU A 121 -48.94 -29.73 -72.01
N GLU A 122 -49.16 -30.99 -71.61
CA GLU A 122 -48.93 -31.46 -70.24
C GLU A 122 -47.45 -31.30 -69.82
N LEU A 123 -46.51 -31.62 -70.71
CA LEU A 123 -45.09 -31.42 -70.46
C LEU A 123 -44.73 -29.94 -70.27
N CYS A 124 -45.34 -29.03 -71.05
CA CYS A 124 -45.15 -27.59 -70.84
C CYS A 124 -45.66 -27.14 -69.47
N HIS A 125 -46.85 -27.59 -69.04
CA HIS A 125 -47.38 -27.25 -67.72
C HIS A 125 -46.51 -27.78 -66.57
N LEU A 126 -46.02 -29.03 -66.67
CA LEU A 126 -45.11 -29.59 -65.70
C LEU A 126 -43.77 -28.83 -65.64
N GLN A 127 -43.29 -28.33 -66.78
CA GLN A 127 -42.09 -27.50 -66.83
C GLN A 127 -42.30 -26.15 -66.14
N ASP A 128 -43.45 -25.51 -66.34
CA ASP A 128 -43.81 -24.26 -65.66
C ASP A 128 -43.92 -24.47 -64.14
N ASP A 129 -44.56 -25.55 -63.72
CA ASP A 129 -44.73 -25.88 -62.30
C ASP A 129 -43.39 -26.25 -61.64
N LEU A 130 -42.50 -26.92 -62.36
CA LEU A 130 -41.13 -27.15 -61.90
C LEU A 130 -40.38 -25.82 -61.69
N GLY A 131 -40.53 -24.87 -62.61
CA GLY A 131 -39.94 -23.54 -62.48
C GLY A 131 -40.46 -22.78 -61.26
N LYS A 132 -41.78 -22.81 -61.02
CA LYS A 132 -42.37 -22.22 -59.80
C LYS A 132 -41.82 -22.88 -58.53
N LEU A 133 -41.75 -24.21 -58.51
CA LEU A 133 -41.24 -24.94 -57.35
C LEU A 133 -39.76 -24.61 -57.07
N GLU A 134 -38.96 -24.40 -58.12
CA GLU A 134 -37.57 -23.97 -57.98
C GLU A 134 -37.47 -22.55 -57.40
N THR A 135 -38.35 -21.63 -57.81
CA THR A 135 -38.41 -20.28 -57.21
C THR A 135 -38.84 -20.30 -55.75
N ASP A 136 -39.88 -21.08 -55.40
CA ASP A 136 -40.35 -21.22 -54.03
C ASP A 136 -39.27 -21.85 -53.14
N LYS A 137 -38.58 -22.87 -53.65
CA LYS A 137 -37.42 -23.47 -52.98
C LYS A 137 -36.34 -22.42 -52.69
N MET A 138 -35.97 -21.59 -53.67
CA MET A 138 -34.96 -20.55 -53.47
C MET A 138 -35.39 -19.53 -52.39
N LEU A 139 -36.66 -19.14 -52.36
CA LEU A 139 -37.19 -18.21 -51.35
C LEU A 139 -37.17 -18.84 -49.95
N LEU A 140 -37.57 -20.12 -49.84
CA LEU A 140 -37.52 -20.86 -48.58
C LEU A 140 -36.09 -21.05 -48.07
N GLU A 141 -35.13 -21.33 -48.94
CA GLU A 141 -33.71 -21.42 -48.56
C GLU A 141 -33.17 -20.09 -48.02
N LYS A 142 -33.59 -18.96 -48.61
CA LYS A 142 -33.22 -17.62 -48.11
C LYS A 142 -33.85 -17.31 -46.75
N ASP A 143 -35.14 -17.60 -46.56
CA ASP A 143 -35.80 -17.40 -45.28
C ASP A 143 -35.19 -18.30 -44.21
N LEU A 144 -34.91 -19.57 -44.52
CA LEU A 144 -34.25 -20.50 -43.61
C LEU A 144 -32.87 -20.00 -43.19
N ALA A 145 -32.04 -19.53 -44.11
CA ALA A 145 -30.73 -18.94 -43.78
C ALA A 145 -30.85 -17.67 -42.91
N PHE A 146 -31.88 -16.85 -43.15
CA PHE A 146 -32.18 -15.69 -42.31
C PHE A 146 -32.60 -16.12 -40.89
N LYS A 147 -33.50 -17.10 -40.77
CA LYS A 147 -33.92 -17.66 -39.47
C LYS A 147 -32.77 -18.32 -38.72
N GLU A 148 -31.88 -19.05 -39.40
CA GLU A 148 -30.67 -19.59 -38.78
C GLU A 148 -29.77 -18.49 -38.21
N SER A 149 -29.61 -17.39 -38.94
CA SER A 149 -28.84 -16.23 -38.46
C SER A 149 -29.49 -15.59 -37.23
N GLN A 150 -30.81 -15.42 -37.26
CA GLN A 150 -31.59 -14.89 -36.14
C GLN A 150 -31.50 -15.79 -34.89
N VAL A 151 -31.55 -17.12 -35.07
CA VAL A 151 -31.37 -18.09 -33.97
C VAL A 151 -29.98 -17.95 -33.35
N LYS A 152 -28.92 -17.84 -34.15
CA LYS A 152 -27.55 -17.65 -33.65
C LYS A 152 -27.39 -16.37 -32.83
N GLU A 153 -28.04 -15.29 -33.24
CA GLU A 153 -28.05 -14.03 -32.48
C GLU A 153 -28.76 -14.19 -31.13
N TYR A 154 -29.92 -14.85 -31.11
CA TYR A 154 -30.65 -15.12 -29.86
C TYR A 154 -29.90 -16.07 -28.93
N GLU A 155 -29.22 -17.09 -29.46
CA GLU A 155 -28.36 -17.98 -28.68
C GLU A 155 -27.20 -17.22 -28.04
N THR A 156 -26.57 -16.32 -28.79
CA THR A 156 -25.48 -15.47 -28.29
C THR A 156 -25.97 -14.54 -27.18
N LEU A 157 -27.13 -13.91 -27.37
CA LEU A 157 -27.75 -13.06 -26.36
C LEU A 157 -28.10 -13.87 -25.09
N LEU A 158 -28.68 -15.05 -25.26
CA LEU A 158 -29.03 -15.94 -24.14
C LEU A 158 -27.78 -16.37 -23.37
N ALA A 159 -26.69 -16.71 -24.05
CA ALA A 159 -25.41 -17.04 -23.43
C ALA A 159 -24.85 -15.85 -22.63
N SER A 160 -24.90 -14.64 -23.18
CA SER A 160 -24.48 -13.40 -22.50
C SER A 160 -25.29 -13.12 -21.24
N VAL A 161 -26.63 -13.25 -21.30
CA VAL A 161 -27.51 -13.06 -20.14
C VAL A 161 -27.23 -14.10 -19.05
N ARG A 162 -27.04 -15.37 -19.43
CA ARG A 162 -26.69 -16.45 -18.48
C ARG A 162 -25.36 -16.17 -17.78
N GLU A 163 -24.36 -15.72 -18.53
CA GLU A 163 -23.05 -15.38 -17.97
C GLU A 163 -23.13 -14.15 -17.06
N ASN A 164 -23.87 -13.11 -17.44
CA ASN A 164 -24.09 -11.94 -16.59
C ASN A 164 -24.76 -12.32 -15.26
N ASN A 165 -25.79 -13.17 -15.32
CA ASN A 165 -26.46 -13.67 -14.11
C ASN A 165 -25.50 -14.48 -13.22
N ARG A 166 -24.65 -15.33 -13.81
CA ARG A 166 -23.61 -16.08 -13.08
C ARG A 166 -22.63 -15.13 -12.37
N GLN A 167 -22.17 -14.08 -13.05
CA GLN A 167 -21.28 -13.07 -12.48
C GLN A 167 -21.94 -12.29 -11.34
N GLN A 168 -23.20 -11.89 -11.51
CA GLN A 168 -23.96 -11.22 -10.45
C GLN A 168 -24.13 -12.11 -9.21
N GLN A 169 -24.48 -13.39 -9.40
CA GLN A 169 -24.58 -14.35 -8.30
C GLN A 169 -23.24 -14.53 -7.57
N GLN A 170 -22.13 -14.59 -8.31
CA GLN A 170 -20.81 -14.66 -7.71
C GLN A 170 -20.49 -13.39 -6.90
N GLY A 171 -20.73 -12.21 -7.46
CA GLY A 171 -20.53 -10.94 -6.76
C GLY A 171 -21.37 -10.81 -5.48
N LEU A 172 -22.60 -11.32 -5.49
CA LEU A 172 -23.44 -11.40 -4.29
C LEU A 172 -22.85 -12.34 -3.22
N ARG A 173 -22.32 -13.51 -3.62
CA ARG A 173 -21.66 -14.44 -2.69
C ARG A 173 -20.39 -13.85 -2.07
N ASP A 174 -19.60 -13.15 -2.88
CA ASP A 174 -18.37 -12.50 -2.42
C ASP A 174 -18.70 -11.36 -1.44
N SER A 175 -19.69 -10.52 -1.79
CA SER A 175 -20.19 -9.46 -0.91
C SER A 175 -20.72 -10.02 0.41
N ALA A 176 -21.55 -11.07 0.36
CA ALA A 176 -22.07 -11.73 1.56
C ALA A 176 -20.96 -12.30 2.45
N SER A 177 -19.91 -12.87 1.85
CA SER A 177 -18.74 -13.37 2.59
C SER A 177 -17.96 -12.24 3.25
N LYS A 178 -17.81 -11.10 2.56
CA LYS A 178 -17.20 -9.90 3.11
C LYS A 178 -18.03 -9.32 4.27
N CYS A 179 -19.35 -9.27 4.15
CA CYS A 179 -20.24 -8.84 5.22
C CYS A 179 -20.07 -9.71 6.46
N ARG A 180 -20.10 -11.05 6.32
CA ARG A 180 -19.87 -11.98 7.44
C ARG A 180 -18.51 -11.74 8.11
N SER A 181 -17.44 -11.57 7.34
CA SER A 181 -16.11 -11.29 7.89
C SER A 181 -16.06 -9.95 8.65
N LEU A 182 -16.76 -8.93 8.19
CA LEU A 182 -16.84 -7.65 8.89
C LEU A 182 -17.68 -7.75 10.17
N GLU A 183 -18.78 -8.51 10.14
CA GLU A 183 -19.59 -8.81 11.33
C GLU A 183 -18.76 -9.55 12.40
N GLU A 184 -18.01 -10.57 12.00
CA GLU A 184 -17.07 -11.30 12.88
C GLU A 184 -16.01 -10.36 13.48
N GLN A 185 -15.47 -9.43 12.68
CA GLN A 185 -14.53 -8.41 13.17
C GLN A 185 -15.18 -7.47 14.18
N ILE A 186 -16.41 -7.00 13.93
CA ILE A 186 -17.15 -6.14 14.86
C ILE A 186 -17.40 -6.86 16.18
N ILE A 187 -17.80 -8.13 16.14
CA ILE A 187 -18.01 -8.95 17.35
C ILE A 187 -16.70 -9.09 18.12
N SER A 188 -15.60 -9.38 17.44
CA SER A 188 -14.28 -9.52 18.05
C SER A 188 -13.82 -8.22 18.73
N LEU A 189 -14.03 -7.08 18.07
CA LEU A 189 -13.71 -5.76 18.63
C LEU A 189 -14.56 -5.44 19.86
N ARG A 190 -15.87 -5.72 19.83
CA ARG A 190 -16.75 -5.52 20.98
C ARG A 190 -16.35 -6.39 22.17
N TYR A 191 -15.92 -7.62 21.93
CA TYR A 191 -15.40 -8.49 22.99
C TYR A 191 -14.13 -7.91 23.61
N ALA A 192 -13.16 -7.50 22.78
CA ALA A 192 -11.92 -6.90 23.24
C ALA A 192 -12.13 -5.56 23.97
N GLU A 193 -13.13 -4.77 23.58
CA GLU A 193 -13.55 -3.56 24.28
C GLU A 193 -14.16 -3.88 25.65
N GLY A 194 -15.06 -4.86 25.72
CA GLY A 194 -15.62 -5.33 26.99
C GLY A 194 -14.57 -5.85 27.98
N GLU A 195 -13.53 -6.54 27.49
CA GLU A 195 -12.40 -6.98 28.31
C GLU A 195 -11.62 -5.79 28.90
N LYS A 196 -11.35 -4.77 28.07
CA LYS A 196 -10.69 -3.53 28.53
C LYS A 196 -11.53 -2.79 29.56
N ASP A 197 -12.85 -2.71 29.37
CA ASP A 197 -13.77 -2.07 30.33
C ASP A 197 -13.78 -2.79 31.68
N CYS A 198 -13.81 -4.13 31.69
CA CYS A 198 -13.68 -4.91 32.92
C CYS A 198 -12.35 -4.61 33.63
N ARG A 199 -11.24 -4.63 32.87
CA ARG A 199 -9.92 -4.34 33.42
C ARG A 199 -9.80 -2.92 33.97
N LEU A 200 -10.41 -1.95 33.30
CA LEU A 200 -10.44 -0.56 33.74
C LEU A 200 -11.20 -0.41 35.05
N LYS A 201 -12.38 -1.04 35.18
CA LYS A 201 -13.14 -1.07 36.44
C LYS A 201 -12.34 -1.66 37.58
N GLU A 202 -11.65 -2.79 37.36
CA GLU A 202 -10.77 -3.39 38.37
C GLU A 202 -9.70 -2.42 38.87
N LEU A 203 -9.02 -1.72 37.94
CA LEU A 203 -8.02 -0.72 38.27
C LEU A 203 -8.61 0.48 39.03
N GLU A 204 -9.79 0.95 38.65
CA GLU A 204 -10.49 2.01 39.37
C GLU A 204 -10.88 1.61 40.80
N TYR A 205 -11.32 0.37 41.01
CA TYR A 205 -11.59 -0.15 42.35
C TYR A 205 -10.32 -0.24 43.19
N CYS A 206 -9.23 -0.77 42.62
CA CYS A 206 -7.93 -0.82 43.31
C CYS A 206 -7.42 0.58 43.65
N LYS A 207 -7.52 1.53 42.72
CA LYS A 207 -7.17 2.92 42.93
C LYS A 207 -7.96 3.53 44.09
N ARG A 208 -9.30 3.38 44.09
CA ARG A 208 -10.16 3.89 45.18
C ARG A 208 -9.81 3.27 46.54
N ALA A 209 -9.51 1.98 46.58
CA ALA A 209 -9.08 1.31 47.81
C ALA A 209 -7.75 1.87 48.33
N LEU A 210 -6.76 2.06 47.46
CA LEU A 210 -5.47 2.67 47.83
C LEU A 210 -5.63 4.14 48.26
N GLU A 211 -6.48 4.92 47.60
CA GLU A 211 -6.79 6.29 48.01
C GLU A 211 -7.40 6.36 49.41
N GLN A 212 -8.32 5.44 49.74
CA GLN A 212 -8.87 5.31 51.08
C GLN A 212 -7.82 4.90 52.11
N GLU A 213 -6.93 3.95 51.78
CA GLU A 213 -5.83 3.55 52.66
C GLU A 213 -4.87 4.71 52.93
N ILE A 214 -4.49 5.47 51.89
CA ILE A 214 -3.66 6.68 52.03
C ILE A 214 -4.36 7.70 52.94
N GLN A 215 -5.67 7.92 52.77
CA GLN A 215 -6.43 8.83 53.61
C GLN A 215 -6.48 8.36 55.07
N ASN A 216 -6.68 7.05 55.31
CA ASN A 216 -6.67 6.46 56.64
C ASN A 216 -5.29 6.58 57.31
N LEU A 217 -4.20 6.32 56.58
CA LEU A 217 -2.83 6.49 57.07
C LEU A 217 -2.54 7.94 57.43
N ARG A 218 -3.00 8.89 56.61
CA ARG A 218 -2.91 10.34 56.92
C ARG A 218 -3.68 10.69 58.18
N MET A 219 -4.92 10.20 58.31
CA MET A 219 -5.71 10.39 59.52
C MET A 219 -5.01 9.77 60.72
N GLN A 220 -4.50 8.55 60.65
CA GLN A 220 -3.78 7.89 61.75
C GLN A 220 -2.51 8.66 62.15
N THR A 221 -1.82 9.27 61.19
CA THR A 221 -0.64 10.12 61.45
C THR A 221 -1.05 11.43 62.13
N CYS A 222 -2.12 12.10 61.66
CA CYS A 222 -2.61 13.36 62.24
C CYS A 222 -3.40 13.19 63.55
N SER A 223 -4.04 12.04 63.76
CA SER A 223 -4.90 11.74 64.92
C SER A 223 -4.15 11.05 66.06
N ASN A 224 -2.86 10.78 65.90
CA ASN A 224 -2.02 10.33 66.99
C ASN A 224 -1.33 11.56 67.62
N PRO A 225 -1.96 12.24 68.61
CA PRO A 225 -1.45 13.48 69.17
C PRO A 225 -0.03 13.31 69.69
N VAL A 226 0.33 12.11 70.15
CA VAL A 226 1.68 11.78 70.63
C VAL A 226 2.73 11.85 69.52
N ILE A 227 2.42 11.39 68.30
CA ILE A 227 3.39 11.43 67.18
C ILE A 227 3.53 12.86 66.64
N GLN A 228 2.43 13.60 66.55
CA GLN A 228 2.46 14.99 66.10
C GLN A 228 3.17 15.90 67.12
N THR A 229 2.84 15.80 68.42
CA THR A 229 3.51 16.59 69.47
C THR A 229 4.97 16.23 69.62
N THR A 230 5.34 14.94 69.57
CA THR A 230 6.77 14.55 69.64
C THR A 230 7.56 15.01 68.42
N THR A 231 6.95 15.02 67.23
CA THR A 231 7.59 15.54 66.00
C THR A 231 7.77 17.05 66.07
N ASP A 232 6.75 17.79 66.51
CA ASP A 232 6.79 19.25 66.65
C ASP A 232 7.71 19.69 67.80
N GLU A 233 7.74 18.96 68.91
CA GLU A 233 8.67 19.18 70.02
C GLU A 233 10.13 18.88 69.63
N LEU A 234 10.36 17.81 68.87
CA LEU A 234 11.69 17.49 68.35
C LEU A 234 12.16 18.56 67.35
N SER A 235 11.28 18.99 66.45
CA SER A 235 11.54 20.09 65.51
C SER A 235 11.86 21.40 66.24
N SER A 236 11.06 21.74 67.26
CA SER A 236 11.29 22.90 68.13
C SER A 236 12.65 22.83 68.83
N ARG A 237 13.02 21.66 69.39
CA ARG A 237 14.34 21.44 70.03
C ARG A 237 15.51 21.58 69.05
N TYR A 238 15.37 21.12 67.81
CA TYR A 238 16.41 21.32 66.79
C TYR A 238 16.58 22.79 66.43
N VAL A 239 15.48 23.53 66.27
CA VAL A 239 15.51 24.97 66.01
C VAL A 239 16.15 25.73 67.18
N GLU A 240 15.79 25.39 68.41
CA GLU A 240 16.36 26.00 69.62
C GLU A 240 17.86 25.71 69.75
N MET A 241 18.30 24.47 69.48
CA MET A 241 19.72 24.12 69.47
C MET A 241 20.51 24.89 68.42
N ILE A 242 19.97 25.03 67.20
CA ILE A 242 20.59 25.82 66.13
C ILE A 242 20.72 27.28 66.54
N ASN A 243 19.68 27.84 67.15
CA ASN A 243 19.70 29.23 67.63
C ASN A 243 20.73 29.43 68.74
N ASN A 244 20.81 28.54 69.72
CA ASN A 244 21.82 28.60 70.78
C ASN A 244 23.25 28.53 70.22
N LEU A 245 23.52 27.59 69.31
CA LEU A 245 24.83 27.48 68.66
C LEU A 245 25.17 28.76 67.87
N ARG A 246 24.18 29.35 67.20
CA ARG A 246 24.34 30.61 66.48
C ARG A 246 24.67 31.76 67.44
N GLU A 247 23.92 31.89 68.53
CA GLU A 247 24.15 32.92 69.55
C GLU A 247 25.52 32.81 70.21
N ASP A 248 25.97 31.59 70.50
CA ASP A 248 27.29 31.36 71.09
C ASP A 248 28.41 31.70 70.12
N LYS A 249 28.26 31.36 68.84
CA LYS A 249 29.19 31.78 67.79
C LYS A 249 29.20 33.30 67.63
N ASP A 250 28.05 33.96 67.69
CA ASP A 250 27.97 35.43 67.64
C ASP A 250 28.59 36.09 68.88
N ARG A 251 28.51 35.44 70.04
CA ARG A 251 29.17 35.87 71.29
C ARG A 251 30.68 35.75 71.19
N GLU A 252 31.18 34.64 70.67
CA GLU A 252 32.60 34.39 70.42
C GLU A 252 33.18 35.40 69.42
N ILE A 253 32.47 35.67 68.32
CA ILE A 253 32.84 36.70 67.34
C ILE A 253 32.95 38.08 68.00
N ARG A 254 31.98 38.47 68.86
CA ARG A 254 32.05 39.74 69.60
C ARG A 254 33.25 39.81 70.53
N ASN A 255 33.54 38.74 71.26
CA ASN A 255 34.69 38.68 72.16
C ASN A 255 36.02 38.82 71.40
N LEU A 256 36.19 38.09 70.29
CA LEU A 256 37.38 38.18 69.44
C LEU A 256 37.55 39.58 68.85
N ARG A 257 36.47 40.20 68.37
CA ARG A 257 36.48 41.59 67.89
C ARG A 257 36.90 42.57 69.00
N SER A 258 36.43 42.37 70.23
CA SER A 258 36.84 43.18 71.39
C SER A 258 38.33 43.02 71.70
N GLN A 259 38.85 41.78 71.66
CA GLN A 259 40.28 41.52 71.88
C GLN A 259 41.14 42.16 70.78
N ILE A 260 40.72 42.07 69.51
CA ILE A 260 41.41 42.72 68.38
C ILE A 260 41.45 44.24 68.58
N ASN A 261 40.32 44.86 68.97
CA ASN A 261 40.28 46.30 69.26
C ASN A 261 41.22 46.68 70.41
N GLN A 262 41.28 45.86 71.46
CA GLN A 262 42.19 46.07 72.58
C GLN A 262 43.65 46.00 72.12
N PHE A 263 44.02 44.99 71.34
CA PHE A 263 45.37 44.86 70.77
C PHE A 263 45.72 46.03 69.85
N GLN A 264 44.79 46.49 69.00
CA GLN A 264 45.01 47.66 68.16
C GLN A 264 45.24 48.93 68.99
N GLN A 265 44.51 49.11 70.09
CA GLN A 265 44.71 50.25 70.98
C GLN A 265 46.06 50.18 71.72
N ASP A 266 46.50 48.99 72.13
CA ASP A 266 47.80 48.78 72.76
C ASP A 266 48.96 49.00 71.77
N ILE A 267 48.82 48.57 70.51
CA ILE A 267 49.77 48.88 69.43
C ILE A 267 49.86 50.39 69.22
N SER A 268 48.71 51.07 69.13
CA SER A 268 48.69 52.52 68.91
C SER A 268 49.33 53.31 70.06
N ARG A 269 49.15 52.86 71.32
CA ARG A 269 49.86 53.43 72.48
C ARG A 269 51.37 53.21 72.41
N ARG A 270 51.82 52.06 71.89
CA ARG A 270 53.24 51.72 71.73
C ARG A 270 53.91 52.53 70.61
N ASP A 271 53.21 52.79 69.50
CA ASP A 271 53.71 53.67 68.43
C ASP A 271 53.96 55.10 68.91
N GLY A 272 53.14 55.62 69.84
CA GLY A 272 53.39 56.90 70.49
C GLY A 272 54.74 56.95 71.24
N SER A 273 55.11 55.87 71.93
CA SER A 273 56.42 55.74 72.58
C SER A 273 57.57 55.56 71.59
N ASN A 274 57.33 54.93 70.44
CA ASN A 274 58.35 54.66 69.44
C ASN A 274 58.73 55.93 68.65
N SER A 275 57.75 56.83 68.45
CA SER A 275 57.96 58.19 67.93
C SER A 275 59.01 58.97 68.74
N ASP A 276 58.93 58.93 70.07
CA ASP A 276 59.87 59.66 70.94
C ASP A 276 61.30 59.07 70.87
N PHE A 277 61.42 57.75 70.79
CA PHE A 277 62.71 57.10 70.56
C PHE A 277 63.28 57.42 69.18
N GLN A 278 62.44 57.45 68.14
CA GLN A 278 62.84 57.80 66.78
C GLN A 278 63.35 59.25 66.69
N MET A 279 62.71 60.18 67.41
CA MET A 279 63.13 61.58 67.51
C MET A 279 64.49 61.72 68.22
N ARG A 280 64.70 60.98 69.32
CA ARG A 280 65.97 60.93 70.05
C ARG A 280 67.11 60.33 69.21
N LEU A 281 66.81 59.31 68.40
CA LEU A 281 67.75 58.70 67.47
C LEU A 281 68.17 59.69 66.38
N HIS A 282 67.21 60.46 65.85
CA HIS A 282 67.49 61.49 64.86
C HIS A 282 68.38 62.60 65.44
N GLU A 283 68.09 63.04 66.67
CA GLU A 283 68.89 64.05 67.40
C GLU A 283 70.34 63.59 67.64
N LEU A 284 70.52 62.34 68.11
CA LEU A 284 71.84 61.73 68.29
C LEU A 284 72.60 61.58 66.96
N THR A 285 71.90 61.24 65.87
CA THR A 285 72.50 61.14 64.54
C THR A 285 73.00 62.50 64.06
N SER A 286 72.19 63.55 64.26
CA SER A 286 72.56 64.93 63.91
C SER A 286 73.79 65.41 64.69
N MET A 287 73.87 65.11 65.99
CA MET A 287 75.06 65.38 66.80
C MET A 287 76.29 64.63 66.31
N LEU A 288 76.12 63.39 65.83
CA LEU A 288 77.21 62.56 65.35
C LEU A 288 77.77 63.12 64.03
N GLU A 289 76.90 63.55 63.11
CA GLU A 289 77.29 64.27 61.89
C GLU A 289 78.02 65.59 62.20
N GLU A 290 77.55 66.37 63.19
CA GLU A 290 78.24 67.59 63.64
C GLU A 290 79.64 67.26 64.18
N LYS A 291 79.78 66.22 64.99
CA LYS A 291 81.09 65.77 65.49
C LYS A 291 81.99 65.27 64.35
N GLU A 292 81.44 64.61 63.34
CA GLU A 292 82.21 64.10 62.21
C GLU A 292 82.70 65.21 61.28
N THR A 293 81.91 66.28 61.09
CA THR A 293 82.36 67.50 60.41
C THR A 293 83.46 68.23 61.20
N PHE A 294 83.35 68.28 62.53
CA PHE A 294 84.39 68.83 63.39
C PHE A 294 85.68 68.01 63.34
N ILE A 295 85.59 66.68 63.34
CA ILE A 295 86.74 65.78 63.19
C ILE A 295 87.41 65.98 61.82
N LYS A 296 86.63 66.14 60.74
CA LYS A 296 87.19 66.45 59.40
C LYS A 296 87.94 67.77 59.39
N GLN A 297 87.38 68.83 59.99
CA GLN A 297 88.09 70.11 60.15
C GLN A 297 89.42 69.95 60.92
N GLN A 298 89.42 69.17 62.00
CA GLN A 298 90.65 68.90 62.77
C GLN A 298 91.66 68.05 61.99
N GLN A 299 91.21 67.09 61.18
CA GLN A 299 92.08 66.31 60.30
C GLN A 299 92.73 67.18 59.22
N GLU A 300 92.01 68.17 58.70
CA GLU A 300 92.51 69.12 57.70
C GLU A 300 93.58 70.06 58.32
N GLU A 301 93.37 70.53 59.56
CA GLU A 301 94.38 71.26 60.34
C GLU A 301 95.62 70.40 60.64
N LEU A 302 95.43 69.14 61.07
CA LEU A 302 96.53 68.20 61.30
C LEU A 302 97.29 67.86 60.03
N PHE A 303 96.60 67.73 58.89
CA PHE A 303 97.23 67.55 57.59
C PHE A 303 98.10 68.75 57.21
N ARG A 304 97.61 69.98 57.45
CA ARG A 304 98.37 71.22 57.27
C ARG A 304 99.64 71.27 58.15
N LEU A 305 99.50 70.95 59.43
CA LEU A 305 100.63 70.94 60.39
C LEU A 305 101.66 69.84 60.11
N LYS A 306 101.23 68.68 59.57
CA LYS A 306 102.11 67.56 59.23
C LYS A 306 102.91 67.82 57.94
N GLN A 307 102.37 68.59 57.01
CA GLN A 307 103.08 69.06 55.82
C GLN A 307 104.19 70.07 56.17
N GLU A 308 103.98 70.89 57.21
CA GLU A 308 104.94 71.87 57.71
C GLU A 308 106.15 71.23 58.43
N ARG A 309 105.99 70.03 59.00
CA ARG A 309 107.05 69.29 59.72
C ARG A 309 108.01 68.47 58.83
N LEU A 310 107.69 68.29 57.55
CA LEU A 310 108.45 67.44 56.60
C LEU A 310 109.53 68.20 55.80
N SER A 311 109.74 69.50 56.04
CA SER A 311 110.70 70.35 55.32
C SER A 311 112.06 70.53 56.02
N CYS A 312 112.29 69.93 57.20
CA CYS A 312 113.55 70.06 57.93
C CYS A 312 114.04 68.69 58.43
N ASN A 313 114.90 68.03 57.65
CA ASN A 313 116.10 67.26 58.04
C ASN A 313 116.48 66.20 56.97
N GLN A 314 117.72 66.28 56.46
CA GLN A 314 118.30 65.46 55.40
C GLN A 314 119.06 64.22 55.94
N SER A 315 119.06 63.16 55.10
CA SER A 315 120.07 62.08 54.99
C SER A 315 120.01 60.97 56.06
N THR A 316 120.23 59.66 55.83
CA THR A 316 120.29 58.75 54.67
C THR A 316 120.16 57.34 55.25
N GLY A 317 119.44 56.40 54.60
CA GLY A 317 119.46 54.97 55.00
C GLY A 317 118.26 54.19 54.47
N VAL A 318 118.49 53.32 53.49
CA VAL A 318 117.48 52.63 52.67
C VAL A 318 117.47 51.13 52.96
N THR A 319 116.31 50.52 53.24
CA THR A 319 115.93 49.15 52.80
C THR A 319 114.40 49.01 52.98
N LYS A 320 113.57 49.24 51.96
CA LYS A 320 113.10 48.40 50.84
C LYS A 320 112.05 47.32 51.21
N SER A 321 110.83 47.65 50.78
CA SER A 321 109.49 47.03 50.86
C SER A 321 109.31 45.79 49.98
N ILE A 322 108.28 44.96 50.27
CA ILE A 322 107.24 44.37 49.36
C ILE A 322 106.24 43.61 50.29
N ILE A 323 105.08 44.13 50.71
CA ILE A 323 103.73 44.24 50.10
C ILE A 323 103.20 42.96 49.43
N THR A 324 102.20 42.31 50.04
CA THR A 324 100.97 41.97 49.29
C THR A 324 99.71 42.04 50.17
N LYS A 325 98.73 42.74 49.61
CA LYS A 325 97.38 43.08 50.11
C LYS A 325 96.43 41.89 49.83
N LYS A 326 95.24 41.74 50.40
CA LYS A 326 94.15 42.72 50.41
C LYS A 326 92.96 42.22 51.26
N TYR A 327 92.40 43.16 52.03
CA TYR A 327 90.98 43.43 52.32
C TYR A 327 89.97 42.46 51.71
N MET A 328 89.20 41.78 52.57
CA MET A 328 87.90 42.19 53.13
C MET A 328 86.74 42.06 52.13
N ASN A 329 85.71 41.37 52.64
CA ASN A 329 84.30 41.63 52.44
C ASN A 329 83.84 41.92 51.01
N GLN A 330 83.39 40.87 50.34
CA GLN A 330 82.15 40.98 49.58
C GLN A 330 81.05 40.20 50.33
N TYR A 331 80.06 40.96 50.78
CA TYR A 331 78.72 40.45 51.05
C TYR A 331 78.17 39.77 49.80
N PRO A 332 77.46 38.67 49.97
CA PRO A 332 76.08 38.68 49.51
C PRO A 332 75.12 38.28 50.63
N ILE A 333 73.98 38.95 50.62
CA ILE A 333 72.85 38.97 51.56
C ILE A 333 72.10 37.62 51.69
N LEU A 334 72.71 36.47 51.38
CA LEU A 334 72.01 35.19 51.31
C LEU A 334 72.93 34.06 51.77
N GLY A 335 72.65 33.39 52.90
CA GLY A 335 73.39 32.16 53.19
C GLY A 335 73.31 31.48 54.55
N LEU A 336 72.52 31.94 55.54
CA LEU A 336 72.20 31.11 56.73
C LEU A 336 70.73 31.25 57.20
N LEU A 337 69.80 31.51 56.28
CA LEU A 337 68.59 30.70 56.24
C LEU A 337 68.92 29.55 55.29
N SER A 338 69.37 28.42 55.83
CA SER A 338 69.15 27.08 55.28
C SER A 338 69.75 26.07 56.24
N ASP A 339 68.91 25.54 57.11
CA ASP A 339 68.66 24.09 57.16
C ASP A 339 67.29 23.91 57.82
N ASP A 340 66.21 23.57 57.10
CA ASP A 340 66.09 22.74 55.89
C ASP A 340 66.33 23.43 54.52
N CYS A 341 67.55 23.28 53.99
CA CYS A 341 67.81 23.09 52.56
C CYS A 341 69.20 22.45 52.41
N MET A 342 69.25 21.12 52.61
CA MET A 342 70.33 20.20 52.22
C MET A 342 71.79 20.54 52.63
N ALA A 343 72.28 19.77 53.61
CA ALA A 343 73.54 19.03 53.57
C ALA A 343 74.88 19.77 53.27
N SER A 344 75.73 19.76 54.30
CA SER A 344 77.20 19.63 54.30
C SER A 344 78.03 20.84 54.81
N SER A 345 78.52 20.66 56.03
CA SER A 345 79.82 21.13 56.52
C SER A 345 80.86 20.03 56.14
N PRO A 346 82.20 20.25 55.98
CA PRO A 346 83.00 20.74 57.11
C PRO A 346 84.39 21.42 56.89
N VAL A 347 84.83 22.09 57.98
CA VAL A 347 86.16 21.92 58.63
C VAL A 347 87.36 22.88 58.35
N ARG A 348 87.73 23.61 59.44
CA ARG A 348 89.06 23.91 60.06
C ARG A 348 90.08 24.90 59.48
N GLN A 349 90.35 25.94 60.30
CA GLN A 349 91.63 26.48 60.85
C GLN A 349 92.97 26.24 60.12
N MET A 350 93.81 27.30 60.00
CA MET A 350 95.18 27.38 60.58
C MET A 350 95.99 28.63 60.18
N GLU A 351 97.11 28.84 60.86
CA GLU A 351 97.78 30.08 61.28
C GLU A 351 98.93 30.63 60.39
N THR A 352 99.27 31.89 60.70
CA THR A 352 100.57 32.59 60.75
C THR A 352 101.86 31.74 60.74
N ILE A 353 102.88 32.20 60.00
CA ILE A 353 104.28 31.76 60.14
C ILE A 353 105.14 32.90 60.72
N VAL A 354 105.96 32.53 61.69
CA VAL A 354 106.98 33.29 62.41
C VAL A 354 108.30 33.26 61.63
N ILE A 355 109.08 34.36 61.63
CA ILE A 355 110.56 34.27 61.57
C ILE A 355 111.19 35.29 62.52
N GLU A 356 112.14 34.76 63.27
CA GLU A 356 112.90 35.27 64.39
C GLU A 356 114.13 36.07 63.93
N LYS A 357 114.66 36.90 64.85
CA LYS A 357 115.90 37.69 64.71
C LYS A 357 117.11 36.82 64.37
N THR A 358 118.11 37.41 63.74
CA THR A 358 119.50 37.06 64.05
C THR A 358 120.26 38.34 64.39
N GLU A 359 120.62 38.46 65.66
CA GLU A 359 121.63 39.39 66.14
C GLU A 359 122.99 38.98 65.55
N ALA A 360 123.70 39.93 64.97
CA ALA A 360 125.15 39.92 64.93
C ALA A 360 125.62 41.27 65.49
N MET A 361 126.55 41.18 66.42
CA MET A 361 127.21 42.20 67.25
C MET A 361 127.35 43.59 66.66
#